data_AF-A0A9X1M5D4-F1
#
_entry.id   AF-A0A9X1M5D4-F1
#
_cell.length_a   1.000
_cell.length_b   1.000
_cell.length_c   1.000
_cell.angle_alpha   90.00
_cell.angle_beta   90.00
_cell.angle_gamma   90.00
#
_symmetry.space_group_name_H-M   'P 1'
#
loop_
_entity.id
_entity.type
_entity.pdbx_description
1 polymer ?
#
loop_
_entity_poly.entity_id
_entity_poly.type
_entity_poly.pdbx_seq_one_letter_code
_entity_poly.pdbx_strand_id
1 'polypeptide(L)'
;MTQLMKLLGFRYEKDLEDYLETRLWLTGQDLLVIGRQVKISGGEVDLLAIDSTGLLHIVELKRDEAKPSVIGQILHYRHSLKQLKREELIHVVGHGDRIDLAVAFQQRFGHPLPETVNESPALMIIGESIHPQTAGSILELRDWGCSVTAFRYEIDKFTGVLSLVPCCRSDQDMIEGTHKKKSRSVRPGSTVAGSRRPACRVPIDENVRRFWLTNAQDFTPFVTFRFVYDRYSDWVHARADEGVHLYQDGLFARQLSAITAERGEWTRVYIAPQDNLAAYDMPRSQVSAQPYRAMGHTRVAYRLNPIGPVSDP
;
A
#
# COMPACT_ATOMS: atom_id res chain seq x y z
N MET A 1 20.49 3.96 -13.82
CA MET A 1 19.97 4.80 -12.72
C MET A 1 20.71 6.13 -12.75
N THR A 2 20.17 7.33 -12.88
CA THR A 2 18.79 7.85 -13.03
C THR A 2 18.97 9.33 -13.37
N GLN A 3 19.49 9.67 -14.55
CA GLN A 3 19.40 11.05 -15.00
C GLN A 3 17.97 11.21 -15.51
N LEU A 4 17.07 11.59 -14.60
CA LEU A 4 15.70 11.99 -14.89
C LEU A 4 14.68 10.85 -15.07
N MET A 5 14.03 10.44 -13.98
CA MET A 5 12.55 10.34 -14.01
C MET A 5 11.89 11.73 -14.27
N LYS A 6 12.56 12.64 -15.02
CA LYS A 6 11.94 13.88 -15.50
C LYS A 6 11.16 13.43 -16.74
N LEU A 7 9.84 13.34 -16.73
CA LEU A 7 8.90 13.96 -15.83
C LEU A 7 7.76 12.98 -15.54
N LEU A 8 7.67 12.51 -14.29
CA LEU A 8 6.40 12.24 -13.58
C LEU A 8 5.61 10.94 -13.87
N GLY A 9 6.15 9.96 -14.60
CA GLY A 9 5.46 8.66 -14.80
C GLY A 9 6.27 7.61 -15.56
N PHE A 10 5.73 6.38 -15.66
CA PHE A 10 6.26 5.33 -16.55
C PHE A 10 6.02 5.70 -18.02
N ARG A 11 7.01 5.44 -18.90
CA ARG A 11 6.85 5.74 -20.34
C ARG A 11 6.12 4.62 -21.05
N TYR A 12 6.39 3.38 -20.67
CA TYR A 12 5.77 2.18 -21.23
C TYR A 12 5.22 1.29 -20.13
N GLU A 13 4.26 0.43 -20.47
CA GLU A 13 3.71 -0.60 -19.57
C GLU A 13 4.81 -1.51 -19.04
N LYS A 14 5.78 -1.83 -19.89
CA LYS A 14 7.00 -2.58 -19.53
C LYS A 14 7.79 -1.93 -18.38
N ASP A 15 7.84 -0.60 -18.29
CA ASP A 15 8.57 0.06 -17.19
C ASP A 15 7.85 -0.14 -15.84
N LEU A 16 6.51 -0.17 -15.86
CA LEU A 16 5.67 -0.45 -14.69
C LEU A 16 5.82 -1.92 -14.28
N GLU A 17 5.83 -2.82 -15.25
CA GLU A 17 6.07 -4.24 -15.07
C GLU A 17 7.45 -4.51 -14.43
N ASP A 18 8.53 -3.96 -15.01
CA ASP A 18 9.91 -4.05 -14.47
C ASP A 18 9.96 -3.56 -13.01
N TYR A 19 9.20 -2.51 -12.68
CA TYR A 19 9.16 -1.97 -11.32
C TYR A 19 8.42 -2.90 -10.34
N LEU A 20 7.27 -3.43 -10.76
CA LEU A 20 6.37 -4.21 -9.90
C LEU A 20 6.76 -5.69 -9.78
N GLU A 21 7.49 -6.26 -10.73
CA GLU A 21 7.99 -7.65 -10.70
C GLU A 21 8.68 -7.97 -9.36
N THR A 22 9.48 -7.04 -8.83
CA THR A 22 10.19 -7.21 -7.55
C THR A 22 9.50 -6.54 -6.36
N ARG A 23 8.32 -5.93 -6.57
CA ARG A 23 7.64 -5.06 -5.61
C ARG A 23 6.15 -5.32 -5.45
N LEU A 24 5.65 -6.50 -5.83
CA LEU A 24 4.26 -6.87 -5.57
C LEU A 24 3.87 -6.87 -4.09
N TRP A 25 4.82 -6.89 -3.16
CA TRP A 25 4.57 -6.65 -1.74
C TRP A 25 3.89 -5.30 -1.44
N LEU A 26 3.96 -4.32 -2.37
CA LEU A 26 3.22 -3.05 -2.28
C LEU A 26 1.69 -3.24 -2.26
N THR A 27 1.19 -4.37 -2.74
CA THR A 27 -0.22 -4.75 -2.67
C THR A 27 -0.67 -5.10 -1.25
N GLY A 28 0.28 -5.32 -0.33
CA GLY A 28 0.03 -5.84 1.02
C GLY A 28 -0.14 -7.35 1.08
N GLN A 29 0.00 -8.05 -0.05
CA GLN A 29 -0.09 -9.51 -0.15
C GLN A 29 1.32 -10.12 -0.15
N ASP A 30 1.48 -11.29 0.47
CA ASP A 30 2.72 -12.06 0.43
C ASP A 30 2.75 -12.94 -0.82
N LEU A 31 3.20 -12.35 -1.92
CA LEU A 31 3.22 -12.98 -3.24
C LEU A 31 4.65 -13.28 -3.68
N LEU A 32 4.82 -14.45 -4.28
CA LEU A 32 5.99 -14.83 -5.07
C LEU A 32 5.66 -14.63 -6.55
N VAL A 33 6.39 -13.76 -7.25
CA VAL A 33 6.29 -13.69 -8.72
C VAL A 33 6.99 -14.92 -9.29
N ILE A 34 6.24 -15.68 -10.08
CA ILE A 34 6.69 -16.94 -10.68
C ILE A 34 6.83 -16.84 -12.19
N GLY A 35 6.21 -15.85 -12.82
CA GLY A 35 6.33 -15.66 -14.26
C GLY A 35 6.11 -14.22 -14.66
N ARG A 36 6.77 -13.86 -15.75
CA ARG A 36 6.69 -12.55 -16.39
C ARG A 36 6.40 -12.77 -17.87
N GLN A 37 5.50 -11.98 -18.45
CA GLN A 37 5.10 -12.10 -19.85
C GLN A 37 4.76 -13.56 -20.21
N VAL A 38 3.96 -14.21 -19.35
CA VAL A 38 3.71 -15.64 -19.43
C VAL A 38 2.80 -15.93 -20.61
N LYS A 39 3.36 -16.56 -21.63
CA LYS A 39 2.62 -16.93 -22.85
C LYS A 39 1.64 -18.06 -22.54
N ILE A 40 0.39 -17.81 -22.86
CA ILE A 40 -0.70 -18.78 -22.74
C ILE A 40 -1.53 -18.79 -24.02
N SER A 41 -2.43 -19.76 -24.14
CA SER A 41 -3.37 -19.78 -25.26
C SER A 41 -4.21 -18.50 -25.26
N GLY A 42 -4.08 -17.70 -26.32
CA GLY A 42 -4.84 -16.47 -26.56
C GLY A 42 -4.32 -15.21 -25.84
N GLY A 43 -3.10 -15.22 -25.31
CA GLY A 43 -2.46 -13.98 -24.85
C GLY A 43 -1.19 -14.16 -24.04
N GLU A 44 -0.80 -13.07 -23.40
CA GLU A 44 0.39 -12.99 -22.56
C GLU A 44 -0.02 -12.34 -21.24
N VAL A 45 0.26 -13.01 -20.13
CA VAL A 45 -0.02 -12.48 -18.78
C VAL A 45 1.17 -11.64 -18.35
N ASP A 46 0.95 -10.37 -17.98
CA ASP A 46 2.04 -9.46 -17.59
C ASP A 46 2.86 -10.04 -16.44
N LEU A 47 2.22 -10.30 -15.28
CA LEU A 47 2.86 -11.01 -14.17
C LEU A 47 1.95 -12.13 -13.66
N LEU A 48 2.56 -13.29 -13.42
CA LEU A 48 1.95 -14.41 -12.74
C LEU A 48 2.63 -14.59 -11.39
N ALA A 49 1.83 -14.60 -10.32
CA ALA A 49 2.31 -14.78 -8.97
C ALA A 49 1.57 -15.91 -8.25
N ILE A 50 2.12 -16.36 -7.13
CA ILE A 50 1.52 -17.37 -6.25
C ILE A 50 1.63 -16.93 -4.79
N ASP A 51 0.62 -17.24 -4.00
CA ASP A 51 0.64 -17.04 -2.54
C ASP A 51 1.07 -18.30 -1.79
N SER A 52 1.17 -18.22 -0.46
CA SER A 52 1.57 -19.37 0.38
C SER A 52 0.58 -20.53 0.35
N THR A 53 -0.64 -20.36 -0.16
CA THR A 53 -1.64 -21.45 -0.26
C THR A 53 -1.57 -22.20 -1.58
N GLY A 54 -0.74 -21.72 -2.53
CA GLY A 54 -0.73 -22.24 -3.88
C GLY A 54 -1.78 -21.60 -4.80
N LEU A 55 -2.42 -20.50 -4.37
CA LEU A 55 -3.35 -19.75 -5.21
C LEU A 55 -2.59 -18.90 -6.22
N LEU A 56 -2.93 -19.01 -7.51
CA LEU A 56 -2.35 -18.15 -8.54
C LEU A 56 -3.01 -16.78 -8.55
N HIS A 57 -2.19 -15.75 -8.73
CA HIS A 57 -2.59 -14.37 -8.94
C HIS A 57 -2.18 -13.96 -10.36
N ILE A 58 -3.20 -13.71 -11.20
CA ILE A 58 -3.06 -13.17 -12.55
C ILE A 58 -3.05 -11.65 -12.42
N VAL A 59 -1.90 -11.03 -12.65
CA VAL A 59 -1.73 -9.59 -12.49
C VAL A 59 -1.64 -8.95 -13.87
N GLU A 60 -2.64 -8.13 -14.19
CA GLU A 60 -2.70 -7.33 -15.41
C GLU A 60 -2.38 -5.87 -15.08
N LEU A 61 -1.38 -5.33 -15.77
CA LEU A 61 -0.86 -4.00 -15.57
C LEU A 61 -1.36 -3.09 -16.68
N LYS A 62 -1.70 -1.85 -16.32
CA LYS A 62 -2.07 -0.81 -17.27
C LYS A 62 -1.29 0.44 -16.97
N ARG A 63 -0.49 0.91 -17.94
CA ARG A 63 0.27 2.16 -17.76
C ARG A 63 -0.66 3.33 -17.44
N ASP A 64 -1.78 3.47 -18.12
CA ASP A 64 -2.74 4.54 -17.89
C ASP A 64 -4.02 4.01 -17.23
N GLU A 65 -5.18 4.36 -17.80
CA GLU A 65 -6.48 3.86 -17.40
C GLU A 65 -6.66 2.39 -17.80
N ALA A 66 -7.10 1.55 -16.86
CA ALA A 66 -7.59 0.22 -17.13
C ALA A 66 -8.98 0.28 -17.80
N LYS A 67 -8.98 0.26 -19.13
CA LYS A 67 -10.18 0.32 -19.99
C LYS A 67 -11.01 -0.97 -19.92
N PRO A 68 -12.28 -0.96 -20.35
CA PRO A 68 -13.16 -2.14 -20.26
C PRO A 68 -12.62 -3.42 -20.90
N SER A 69 -11.78 -3.30 -21.92
CA SER A 69 -11.11 -4.45 -22.57
C SER A 69 -10.29 -5.31 -21.60
N VAL A 70 -9.80 -4.73 -20.50
CA VAL A 70 -9.00 -5.44 -19.48
C VAL A 70 -9.78 -6.59 -18.85
N ILE A 71 -11.10 -6.45 -18.71
CA ILE A 71 -11.97 -7.50 -18.15
C ILE A 71 -11.96 -8.75 -19.03
N GLY A 72 -12.06 -8.56 -20.34
CA GLY A 72 -11.97 -9.66 -21.30
C GLY A 72 -10.62 -10.37 -21.24
N GLN A 73 -9.52 -9.60 -21.13
CA GLN A 73 -8.17 -10.15 -21.01
C GLN A 73 -8.03 -11.03 -19.78
N ILE A 74 -8.32 -10.50 -18.59
CA ILE A 74 -8.12 -11.26 -17.34
C ILE A 74 -9.04 -12.48 -17.22
N LEU A 75 -10.27 -12.40 -17.75
CA LEU A 75 -11.18 -13.54 -17.76
C LEU A 75 -10.71 -14.63 -18.73
N HIS A 76 -10.19 -14.23 -19.89
CA HIS A 76 -9.58 -15.17 -20.84
C HIS A 76 -8.35 -15.85 -20.21
N TYR A 77 -7.48 -15.09 -19.56
CA TYR A 77 -6.30 -15.64 -18.88
C TYR A 77 -6.69 -16.61 -17.77
N ARG A 78 -7.68 -16.24 -16.96
CA ARG A 78 -8.24 -17.11 -15.94
C ARG A 78 -8.79 -18.40 -16.53
N HIS A 79 -9.50 -18.33 -17.65
CA HIS A 79 -10.03 -19.51 -18.33
C HIS A 79 -8.90 -20.43 -18.81
N SER A 80 -7.91 -19.89 -19.52
CA SER A 80 -6.77 -20.66 -20.03
C SER A 80 -5.95 -21.29 -18.90
N LEU A 81 -5.60 -20.51 -17.87
CA LEU A 81 -4.79 -21.00 -16.75
C LEU A 81 -5.54 -22.03 -15.91
N LYS A 82 -6.85 -21.91 -15.72
CA LYS A 82 -7.67 -22.90 -15.00
C LYS A 82 -7.61 -24.31 -15.59
N GLN A 83 -7.27 -24.45 -16.88
CA GLN A 83 -7.18 -25.75 -17.53
C GLN A 83 -5.82 -26.44 -17.32
N LEU A 84 -4.82 -25.71 -16.82
CA LEU A 84 -3.49 -26.25 -16.63
C LEU A 84 -3.42 -27.10 -15.36
N LYS A 85 -2.88 -28.31 -15.51
CA LYS A 85 -2.45 -29.14 -14.39
C LYS A 85 -1.20 -28.57 -13.74
N ARG A 86 -0.90 -29.02 -12.52
CA ARG A 86 0.30 -28.64 -11.77
C ARG A 86 1.58 -28.75 -12.59
N GLU A 87 1.77 -29.87 -13.30
CA GLU A 87 2.99 -30.13 -14.07
C GLU A 87 3.12 -29.17 -15.25
N GLU A 88 2.00 -28.87 -15.91
CA GLU A 88 1.94 -27.91 -17.01
C GLU A 88 2.20 -26.49 -16.52
N LEU A 89 1.67 -26.13 -15.35
CA LEU A 89 1.93 -24.84 -14.71
C LEU A 89 3.42 -24.66 -14.37
N ILE A 90 4.05 -25.68 -13.77
CA ILE A 90 5.49 -25.68 -13.50
C ILE A 90 6.28 -25.48 -14.80
N HIS A 91 5.84 -26.13 -15.89
CA HIS A 91 6.47 -26.00 -17.19
C HIS A 91 6.30 -24.61 -17.81
N VAL A 92 5.09 -24.05 -17.77
CA VAL A 92 4.77 -22.70 -18.28
C VAL A 92 5.59 -21.62 -17.56
N VAL A 93 5.76 -21.77 -16.25
CA VAL A 93 6.62 -20.92 -15.42
C VAL A 93 8.10 -21.13 -15.72
N GLY A 94 8.53 -22.37 -15.91
CA GLY A 94 9.94 -22.74 -16.12
C GLY A 94 10.56 -22.27 -17.44
N HIS A 95 9.75 -21.94 -18.46
CA HIS A 95 10.25 -21.50 -19.78
C HIS A 95 10.77 -20.06 -19.81
N GLY A 96 10.49 -19.25 -18.78
CA GLY A 96 10.83 -17.82 -18.75
C GLY A 96 12.23 -17.47 -18.24
N ASP A 97 13.13 -18.44 -18.09
CA ASP A 97 14.42 -18.37 -17.37
C ASP A 97 14.29 -18.15 -15.84
N ARG A 98 14.74 -19.16 -15.05
CA ARG A 98 15.35 -19.09 -13.69
C ARG A 98 14.62 -19.56 -12.41
N ILE A 99 13.41 -20.09 -12.43
CA ILE A 99 12.78 -20.56 -11.17
C ILE A 99 12.32 -22.01 -11.26
N ASP A 100 12.97 -22.89 -10.48
CA ASP A 100 12.32 -24.12 -10.03
C ASP A 100 11.22 -23.72 -9.05
N LEU A 101 9.97 -23.78 -9.51
CA LEU A 101 8.81 -23.31 -8.74
C LEU A 101 8.73 -23.98 -7.37
N ALA A 102 9.00 -25.29 -7.29
CA ALA A 102 8.91 -26.01 -6.02
C ALA A 102 9.99 -25.52 -5.05
N VAL A 103 11.21 -25.32 -5.53
CA VAL A 103 12.33 -24.79 -4.71
C VAL A 103 12.08 -23.36 -4.27
N ALA A 104 11.71 -22.46 -5.19
CA ALA A 104 11.46 -21.05 -4.86
C ALA A 104 10.26 -20.88 -3.92
N PHE A 105 9.21 -21.68 -4.11
CA PHE A 105 8.06 -21.69 -3.22
C PHE A 105 8.46 -22.11 -1.80
N GLN A 106 9.19 -23.22 -1.67
CA GLN A 106 9.71 -23.69 -0.37
C GLN A 106 10.61 -22.66 0.30
N GLN A 107 11.48 -21.98 -0.47
CA GLN A 107 12.35 -20.92 0.04
C GLN A 107 11.58 -19.69 0.51
N ARG A 108 10.50 -19.30 -0.19
CA ARG A 108 9.70 -18.13 0.15
C ARG A 108 8.78 -18.38 1.34
N PHE A 109 8.06 -19.50 1.34
CA PHE A 109 6.95 -19.76 2.27
C PHE A 109 7.28 -20.79 3.36
N GLY A 110 8.42 -21.49 3.27
CA GLY A 110 8.90 -22.42 4.30
C GLY A 110 8.21 -23.79 4.29
N HIS A 111 7.36 -24.09 3.31
CA HIS A 111 6.70 -25.39 3.15
C HIS A 111 6.59 -25.77 1.67
N PRO A 112 6.36 -27.05 1.33
CA PRO A 112 6.38 -27.50 -0.06
C PRO A 112 5.17 -26.94 -0.82
N LEU A 113 5.34 -26.78 -2.14
CA LEU A 113 4.26 -26.40 -3.05
C LEU A 113 3.11 -27.43 -2.95
N PRO A 114 1.89 -27.04 -2.53
CA PRO A 114 0.77 -27.96 -2.30
C PRO A 114 0.40 -28.75 -3.55
N GLU A 115 0.02 -30.03 -3.46
CA GLU A 115 -0.31 -30.86 -4.65
C GLU A 115 -1.38 -30.22 -5.53
N THR A 116 -2.42 -29.69 -4.89
CA THR A 116 -3.47 -28.90 -5.55
C THR A 116 -3.03 -27.45 -5.68
N VAL A 117 -2.90 -26.97 -6.91
CA VAL A 117 -2.55 -25.59 -7.25
C VAL A 117 -3.63 -25.07 -8.19
N ASN A 118 -3.91 -23.76 -8.14
CA ASN A 118 -4.66 -23.10 -9.21
C ASN A 118 -6.15 -23.51 -9.36
N GLU A 119 -6.84 -23.91 -8.29
CA GLU A 119 -8.28 -24.25 -8.38
C GLU A 119 -9.14 -23.04 -8.80
N SER A 120 -8.82 -21.86 -8.29
CA SER A 120 -9.53 -20.62 -8.63
C SER A 120 -8.59 -19.42 -8.66
N PRO A 121 -7.81 -19.23 -9.74
CA PRO A 121 -6.90 -18.09 -9.86
C PRO A 121 -7.59 -16.76 -9.54
N ALA A 122 -6.92 -15.99 -8.69
CA ALA A 122 -7.27 -14.63 -8.34
C ALA A 122 -6.83 -13.66 -9.43
N LEU A 123 -7.62 -12.62 -9.64
CA LEU A 123 -7.40 -11.58 -10.62
C LEU A 123 -6.93 -10.30 -9.92
N MET A 124 -5.94 -9.63 -10.48
CA MET A 124 -5.44 -8.36 -10.00
C MET A 124 -5.26 -7.40 -11.17
N ILE A 125 -5.91 -6.24 -11.12
CA ILE A 125 -5.71 -5.16 -12.09
C ILE A 125 -4.95 -4.02 -11.41
N ILE A 126 -3.87 -3.55 -12.01
CA ILE A 126 -3.12 -2.38 -11.51
C ILE A 126 -3.04 -1.32 -12.61
N GLY A 127 -3.57 -0.13 -12.37
CA GLY A 127 -3.58 0.98 -13.34
C GLY A 127 -3.29 2.34 -12.73
N GLU A 128 -3.02 3.37 -13.54
CA GLU A 128 -2.95 4.76 -13.05
C GLU A 128 -4.36 5.28 -12.70
N SER A 129 -5.37 4.73 -13.37
CA SER A 129 -6.78 4.84 -13.03
C SER A 129 -7.53 3.60 -13.53
N ILE A 130 -8.75 3.40 -13.07
CA ILE A 130 -9.65 2.34 -13.51
C ILE A 130 -10.88 3.01 -14.13
N HIS A 131 -11.23 2.62 -15.36
CA HIS A 131 -12.39 3.18 -16.03
C HIS A 131 -13.68 2.85 -15.24
N PRO A 132 -14.68 3.74 -15.15
CA PRO A 132 -15.89 3.49 -14.35
C PRO A 132 -16.64 2.20 -14.73
N GLN A 133 -16.73 1.87 -16.04
CA GLN A 133 -17.34 0.61 -16.47
C GLN A 133 -16.51 -0.60 -16.02
N THR A 134 -15.17 -0.54 -16.12
CA THR A 134 -14.28 -1.58 -15.61
C THR A 134 -14.47 -1.77 -14.10
N ALA A 135 -14.57 -0.67 -13.36
CA ALA A 135 -14.77 -0.71 -11.92
C ALA A 135 -16.13 -1.32 -11.54
N GLY A 136 -17.21 -0.99 -12.27
CA GLY A 136 -18.51 -1.67 -12.12
C GLY A 136 -18.43 -3.16 -12.42
N SER A 137 -17.75 -3.57 -13.51
CA SER A 137 -17.53 -4.98 -13.82
C SER A 137 -16.72 -5.72 -12.75
N ILE A 138 -15.74 -5.07 -12.11
CA ILE A 138 -14.98 -5.64 -10.99
C ILE A 138 -15.90 -5.93 -9.79
N LEU A 139 -16.83 -5.03 -9.47
CA LEU A 139 -17.78 -5.23 -8.38
C LEU A 139 -18.72 -6.40 -8.69
N GLU A 140 -19.31 -6.43 -9.89
CA GLU A 140 -20.20 -7.52 -10.31
C GLU A 140 -19.49 -8.89 -10.29
N LEU A 141 -18.26 -8.96 -10.80
CA LEU A 141 -17.47 -10.20 -10.77
C LEU A 141 -17.23 -10.69 -9.34
N ARG A 142 -17.02 -9.77 -8.40
CA ARG A 142 -16.84 -10.11 -6.99
C ARG A 142 -18.12 -10.63 -6.36
N ASP A 143 -19.26 -10.02 -6.68
CA ASP A 143 -20.56 -10.48 -6.20
C ASP A 143 -20.87 -11.89 -6.70
N TRP A 144 -20.38 -12.25 -7.89
CA TRP A 144 -20.42 -13.63 -8.40
C TRP A 144 -19.35 -14.56 -7.80
N GLY A 145 -18.62 -14.11 -6.79
CA GLY A 145 -17.62 -14.90 -6.06
C GLY A 145 -16.25 -14.99 -6.74
N CYS A 146 -15.96 -14.18 -7.77
CA CYS A 146 -14.61 -14.13 -8.34
C CYS A 146 -13.69 -13.32 -7.41
N SER A 147 -12.52 -13.89 -7.08
CA SER A 147 -11.47 -13.16 -6.39
C SER A 147 -10.85 -12.16 -7.36
N VAL A 148 -11.31 -10.90 -7.33
CA VAL A 148 -10.79 -9.80 -8.15
C VAL A 148 -10.44 -8.61 -7.28
N THR A 149 -9.20 -8.15 -7.42
CA THR A 149 -8.65 -6.98 -6.73
C THR A 149 -8.20 -5.93 -7.75
N ALA A 150 -8.31 -4.66 -7.37
CA ALA A 150 -7.86 -3.56 -8.21
C ALA A 150 -7.07 -2.55 -7.37
N PHE A 151 -5.96 -2.09 -7.95
CA PHE A 151 -5.14 -1.06 -7.38
C PHE A 151 -4.96 0.06 -8.37
N ARG A 152 -5.00 1.28 -7.85
CA ARG A 152 -4.54 2.44 -8.55
C ARG A 152 -3.16 2.81 -8.04
N TYR A 153 -2.20 3.01 -8.92
CA TYR A 153 -0.88 3.46 -8.50
C TYR A 153 -0.79 5.00 -8.47
N GLU A 154 -0.03 5.55 -7.51
CA GLU A 154 0.37 6.96 -7.49
C GLU A 154 1.91 7.02 -7.42
N ILE A 155 2.51 7.84 -8.27
CA ILE A 155 3.95 8.15 -8.21
C ILE A 155 4.11 9.50 -7.54
N ASP A 156 4.82 9.51 -6.41
CA ASP A 156 5.18 10.74 -5.74
C ASP A 156 6.16 11.53 -6.61
N LYS A 157 5.81 12.79 -6.89
CA LYS A 157 6.50 13.62 -7.89
C LYS A 157 7.90 14.04 -7.47
N PHE A 158 8.19 14.01 -6.17
CA PHE A 158 9.44 14.50 -5.60
C PHE A 158 10.40 13.35 -5.33
N THR A 159 9.88 12.23 -4.86
CA THR A 159 10.64 11.05 -4.47
C THR A 159 10.68 9.97 -5.55
N GLY A 160 9.75 10.01 -6.52
CA GLY A 160 9.58 8.97 -7.53
C GLY A 160 9.02 7.66 -6.97
N VAL A 161 8.62 7.63 -5.70
CA VAL A 161 8.13 6.40 -5.06
C VAL A 161 6.73 6.10 -5.55
N LEU A 162 6.53 4.86 -6.01
CA LEU A 162 5.22 4.34 -6.34
C LEU A 162 4.52 3.78 -5.11
N SER A 163 3.25 4.14 -4.95
CA SER A 163 2.33 3.58 -3.97
C SER A 163 1.15 2.93 -4.67
N LEU A 164 0.65 1.82 -4.13
CA LEU A 164 -0.57 1.17 -4.60
C LEU A 164 -1.71 1.50 -3.64
N VAL A 165 -2.80 2.04 -4.19
CA VAL A 165 -4.02 2.40 -3.46
C VAL A 165 -5.11 1.43 -3.87
N PRO A 166 -5.61 0.58 -2.96
CA PRO A 166 -6.76 -0.28 -3.24
C PRO A 166 -7.96 0.55 -3.70
N CYS A 167 -8.65 0.10 -4.74
CA CYS A 167 -9.86 0.74 -5.26
C CYS A 167 -10.88 -0.32 -5.72
N CYS A 168 -12.06 0.12 -6.14
CA CYS A 168 -13.13 -0.75 -6.64
C CYS A 168 -13.49 -1.86 -5.62
N ARG A 169 -13.53 -1.51 -4.32
CA ARG A 169 -13.84 -2.49 -3.27
C ARG A 169 -15.33 -2.58 -2.94
N SER A 170 -16.08 -1.54 -3.24
CA SER A 170 -17.51 -1.41 -3.00
C SER A 170 -18.09 -0.28 -3.85
N ASP A 171 -19.41 -0.14 -3.86
CA ASP A 171 -20.08 1.02 -4.46
C ASP A 171 -19.66 2.35 -3.83
N GLN A 172 -19.27 2.35 -2.55
CA GLN A 172 -18.75 3.54 -1.87
C GLN A 172 -17.45 4.04 -2.55
N ASP A 173 -16.55 3.13 -2.93
CA ASP A 173 -15.33 3.47 -3.66
C ASP A 173 -15.64 4.09 -5.05
N MET A 174 -16.80 3.75 -5.64
CA MET A 174 -17.29 4.31 -6.90
C MET A 174 -17.84 5.72 -6.74
N ILE A 175 -18.65 5.94 -5.69
CA ILE A 175 -19.21 7.24 -5.33
C ILE A 175 -18.08 8.23 -5.00
N GLU A 176 -17.07 7.78 -4.25
CA GLU A 176 -15.90 8.57 -3.88
C GLU A 176 -14.94 8.80 -5.06
N GLY A 177 -15.10 8.08 -6.17
CA GLY A 177 -14.28 8.21 -7.36
C GLY A 177 -12.84 7.73 -7.17
N THR A 178 -12.60 6.76 -6.26
CA THR A 178 -11.26 6.23 -5.97
C THR A 178 -10.57 5.61 -7.19
N HIS A 179 -11.37 5.13 -8.14
CA HIS A 179 -10.96 4.60 -9.44
C HIS A 179 -10.38 5.68 -10.38
N LYS A 180 -10.69 6.97 -10.18
CA LYS A 180 -10.26 8.05 -11.07
C LYS A 180 -8.85 8.53 -10.75
N LYS A 181 -8.13 8.99 -11.78
CA LYS A 181 -6.91 9.77 -11.60
C LYS A 181 -7.27 11.10 -10.93
N LYS A 182 -6.54 11.50 -9.88
CA LYS A 182 -6.70 12.83 -9.29
C LYS A 182 -6.26 13.89 -10.31
N SER A 183 -7.20 14.52 -11.02
CA SER A 183 -6.89 15.69 -11.84
C SER A 183 -6.73 16.92 -10.93
N ARG A 184 -5.69 17.72 -11.16
CA ARG A 184 -5.57 19.05 -10.57
C ARG A 184 -6.56 19.95 -11.32
N SER A 185 -7.68 20.32 -10.71
CA SER A 185 -8.49 21.41 -11.28
C SER A 185 -7.78 22.74 -11.04
N VAL A 186 -7.36 23.37 -12.14
CA VAL A 186 -7.13 24.83 -12.18
C VAL A 186 -8.52 25.46 -12.07
N ARG A 187 -8.75 26.30 -11.06
CA ARG A 187 -10.00 27.05 -10.94
C ARG A 187 -9.92 28.32 -11.80
N PRO A 188 -10.86 28.57 -12.73
CA PRO A 188 -11.20 29.93 -13.12
C PRO A 188 -12.10 30.54 -12.04
N GLY A 189 -11.85 31.79 -11.68
CA GLY A 189 -12.55 32.49 -10.60
C GLY A 189 -14.02 32.76 -10.90
N SER A 190 -14.84 32.70 -9.85
CA SER A 190 -15.92 33.66 -9.57
C SER A 190 -16.55 33.32 -8.21
N THR A 191 -16.53 34.33 -7.35
CA THR A 191 -17.17 34.49 -6.05
C THR A 191 -18.63 34.00 -6.01
N VAL A 192 -18.99 33.15 -5.04
CA VAL A 192 -20.10 33.31 -4.08
C VAL A 192 -19.85 32.31 -2.93
N ALA A 193 -19.97 32.80 -1.70
CA ALA A 193 -19.74 32.06 -0.45
C ALA A 193 -20.74 30.91 -0.26
N GLY A 194 -20.26 29.77 0.24
CA GLY A 194 -21.12 28.72 0.80
C GLY A 194 -20.56 27.30 0.72
N SER A 195 -20.08 26.78 1.85
CA SER A 195 -19.81 25.36 2.16
C SER A 195 -18.57 24.69 1.54
N ARG A 196 -17.45 24.76 2.28
CA ARG A 196 -16.31 23.84 2.14
C ARG A 196 -16.72 22.45 2.68
N ARG A 197 -16.56 21.38 1.88
CA ARG A 197 -16.47 19.99 2.39
C ARG A 197 -15.01 19.53 2.48
N PRO A 198 -14.66 18.65 3.44
CA PRO A 198 -13.39 18.68 4.16
C PRO A 198 -12.38 17.65 3.63
N ALA A 199 -11.08 17.93 3.84
CA ALA A 199 -10.04 16.90 3.84
C ALA A 199 -10.47 15.76 4.76
N CYS A 200 -10.24 14.49 4.37
CA CYS A 200 -10.54 13.32 5.19
C CYS A 200 -9.87 13.50 6.57
N ARG A 201 -10.64 13.99 7.54
CA ARG A 201 -10.23 14.07 8.93
C ARG A 201 -10.33 12.64 9.43
N VAL A 202 -9.19 12.02 9.70
CA VAL A 202 -9.18 10.86 10.59
C VAL A 202 -9.96 11.30 11.83
N PRO A 203 -11.09 10.66 12.18
CA PRO A 203 -11.77 10.99 13.41
C PRO A 203 -10.79 10.68 14.55
N ILE A 204 -10.31 11.74 15.20
CA ILE A 204 -9.41 11.64 16.34
C ILE A 204 -10.32 11.51 17.55
N ASP A 205 -10.21 10.38 18.23
CA ASP A 205 -10.87 10.16 19.51
C ASP A 205 -10.33 11.15 20.55
N GLU A 206 -11.24 11.73 21.34
CA GLU A 206 -10.90 12.78 22.29
C GLU A 206 -9.96 12.27 23.39
N ASN A 207 -10.01 10.99 23.75
CA ASN A 207 -9.09 10.41 24.74
C ASN A 207 -7.69 10.21 24.15
N VAL A 208 -7.58 9.88 22.86
CA VAL A 208 -6.28 9.81 22.18
C VAL A 208 -5.66 11.20 22.07
N ARG A 209 -6.47 12.22 21.76
CA ARG A 209 -6.06 13.63 21.77
C ARG A 209 -5.63 14.08 23.17
N ARG A 210 -6.43 13.77 24.18
CA ARG A 210 -6.14 14.08 25.59
C ARG A 210 -4.84 13.42 26.05
N PHE A 211 -4.67 12.14 25.76
CA PHE A 211 -3.42 11.42 26.05
C PHE A 211 -2.22 12.17 25.45
N TRP A 212 -2.26 12.49 24.16
CA TRP A 212 -1.15 13.16 23.51
C TRP A 212 -0.84 14.54 24.12
N LEU A 213 -1.87 15.39 24.27
CA LEU A 213 -1.68 16.74 24.80
C LEU A 213 -1.17 16.76 26.24
N THR A 214 -1.52 15.76 27.06
CA THR A 214 -1.07 15.67 28.45
C THR A 214 0.35 15.10 28.58
N ASN A 215 0.75 14.17 27.72
CA ASN A 215 2.00 13.41 27.90
C ASN A 215 3.14 13.85 26.96
N ALA A 216 2.83 14.51 25.83
CA ALA A 216 3.84 14.81 24.81
C ALA A 216 4.94 15.78 25.28
N GLN A 217 4.66 16.62 26.28
CA GLN A 217 5.64 17.53 26.88
C GLN A 217 6.73 16.80 27.68
N ASP A 218 6.43 15.60 28.20
CA ASP A 218 7.34 14.80 29.00
C ASP A 218 8.20 13.85 28.15
N PHE A 219 7.89 13.77 26.85
CA PHE A 219 8.67 12.98 25.90
C PHE A 219 10.01 13.65 25.60
N THR A 220 11.05 12.83 25.53
CA THR A 220 12.34 13.29 25.01
C THR A 220 12.17 13.76 23.56
N PRO A 221 13.01 14.68 23.03
CA PRO A 221 12.84 15.25 21.69
C PRO A 221 12.88 14.25 20.50
N PHE A 222 12.94 12.94 20.78
CA PHE A 222 12.86 11.84 19.85
C PHE A 222 12.23 10.61 20.55
N VAL A 223 11.10 10.12 20.05
CA VAL A 223 10.40 8.94 20.62
C VAL A 223 9.98 7.96 19.55
N THR A 224 10.04 6.65 19.83
CA THR A 224 9.55 5.63 18.91
C THR A 224 8.03 5.50 19.01
N PHE A 225 7.38 5.07 17.92
CA PHE A 225 5.95 4.78 17.96
C PHE A 225 5.60 3.75 19.05
N ARG A 226 6.45 2.72 19.21
CA ARG A 226 6.23 1.67 20.18
C ARG A 226 6.20 2.22 21.61
N PHE A 227 7.15 3.09 21.96
CA PHE A 227 7.17 3.75 23.27
C PHE A 227 5.92 4.58 23.54
N VAL A 228 5.50 5.39 22.56
CA VAL A 228 4.29 6.21 22.68
C VAL A 228 3.05 5.32 22.84
N TYR A 229 2.98 4.20 22.13
CA TYR A 229 1.88 3.25 22.24
C TYR A 229 1.86 2.51 23.58
N ASP A 230 3.02 2.10 24.11
CA ASP A 230 3.11 1.46 25.43
C ASP A 230 2.65 2.44 26.53
N ARG A 231 3.06 3.72 26.46
CA ARG A 231 2.58 4.79 27.37
C ARG A 231 1.08 5.05 27.24
N TYR A 232 0.56 5.02 26.02
CA TYR A 232 -0.88 5.13 25.80
C TYR A 232 -1.63 3.96 26.41
N SER A 233 -1.12 2.74 26.22
CA SER A 233 -1.67 1.53 26.85
C SER A 233 -1.72 1.67 28.37
N ASP A 234 -0.61 2.04 29.01
CA ASP A 234 -0.58 2.24 30.48
C ASP A 234 -1.56 3.33 30.94
N TRP A 235 -1.64 4.44 30.18
CA TRP A 235 -2.55 5.54 30.47
C TRP A 235 -4.04 5.14 30.38
N VAL A 236 -4.39 4.27 29.41
CA VAL A 236 -5.74 3.70 29.28
C VAL A 236 -6.03 2.71 30.41
N HIS A 237 -5.10 1.81 30.73
CA HIS A 237 -5.28 0.83 31.80
C HIS A 237 -5.47 1.48 33.17
N ALA A 238 -4.74 2.58 33.45
CA ALA A 238 -4.92 3.36 34.68
C ALA A 238 -6.27 4.09 34.76
N ARG A 239 -7.07 4.08 33.69
CA ARG A 239 -8.37 4.75 33.55
C ARG A 239 -9.46 3.81 33.04
N ALA A 240 -9.30 2.50 33.27
CA ALA A 240 -10.25 1.49 32.80
C ALA A 240 -11.68 1.78 33.28
N ASP A 241 -11.84 2.34 34.49
CA ASP A 241 -13.14 2.68 35.09
C ASP A 241 -13.81 3.91 34.47
N GLU A 242 -13.09 4.71 33.68
CA GLU A 242 -13.62 5.91 32.99
C GLU A 242 -14.18 5.58 31.59
N GLY A 243 -14.21 4.30 31.20
CA GLY A 243 -14.72 3.86 29.89
C GLY A 243 -13.79 4.21 28.71
N VAL A 244 -12.50 4.45 28.97
CA VAL A 244 -11.51 4.75 27.93
C VAL A 244 -11.18 3.48 27.15
N HIS A 245 -11.26 3.55 25.81
CA HIS A 245 -11.00 2.42 24.93
C HIS A 245 -9.53 2.35 24.52
N LEU A 246 -8.94 1.15 24.57
CA LEU A 246 -7.60 0.86 24.04
C LEU A 246 -7.69 0.52 22.55
N TYR A 247 -7.23 1.43 21.68
CA TYR A 247 -7.14 1.17 20.24
C TYR A 247 -5.99 0.23 19.90
N GLN A 248 -6.18 -0.64 18.91
CA GLN A 248 -5.08 -1.39 18.30
C GLN A 248 -4.03 -0.44 17.68
N ASP A 249 -2.77 -0.89 17.66
CA ASP A 249 -1.59 -0.15 17.22
C ASP A 249 -1.81 0.61 15.91
N GLY A 250 -2.43 -0.03 14.90
CA GLY A 250 -2.66 0.58 13.58
C GLY A 250 -3.66 1.74 13.59
N LEU A 251 -4.72 1.66 14.38
CA LEU A 251 -5.71 2.74 14.51
C LEU A 251 -5.16 3.88 15.35
N PHE A 252 -4.47 3.57 16.44
CA PHE A 252 -3.77 4.57 17.25
C PHE A 252 -2.71 5.30 16.42
N ALA A 253 -1.91 4.61 15.61
CA ALA A 253 -0.89 5.21 14.74
C ALA A 253 -1.48 6.23 13.76
N ARG A 254 -2.65 5.96 13.19
CA ARG A 254 -3.34 6.88 12.27
C ARG A 254 -3.81 8.14 12.99
N GLN A 255 -4.38 8.00 14.18
CA GLN A 255 -4.83 9.12 15.00
C GLN A 255 -3.65 9.96 15.48
N LEU A 256 -2.61 9.31 16.01
CA LEU A 256 -1.39 9.98 16.46
C LEU A 256 -0.70 10.73 15.32
N SER A 257 -0.56 10.12 14.15
CA SER A 257 -0.02 10.78 12.95
C SER A 257 -0.83 12.01 12.56
N ALA A 258 -2.16 11.99 12.72
CA ALA A 258 -3.01 13.13 12.46
C ALA A 258 -2.81 14.23 13.51
N ILE A 259 -2.77 13.88 14.80
CA ILE A 259 -2.53 14.83 15.90
C ILE A 259 -1.19 15.55 15.74
N THR A 260 -0.10 14.82 15.47
CA THR A 260 1.23 15.43 15.32
C THR A 260 1.32 16.34 14.09
N ALA A 261 0.57 16.03 13.03
CA ALA A 261 0.52 16.83 11.82
C ALA A 261 -0.27 18.13 11.98
N GLU A 262 -1.21 18.22 12.95
CA GLU A 262 -2.02 19.43 13.18
C GLU A 262 -1.19 20.61 13.68
N ARG A 263 -0.25 20.37 14.60
CA ARG A 263 0.54 21.43 15.24
C ARG A 263 1.92 21.62 14.62
N GLY A 264 2.43 20.63 13.89
CA GLY A 264 3.77 20.68 13.29
C GLY A 264 4.90 20.75 14.32
N GLU A 265 4.62 20.62 15.61
CA GLU A 265 5.61 20.55 16.69
C GLU A 265 6.41 19.24 16.63
N TRP A 266 5.77 18.15 16.19
CA TRP A 266 6.38 16.84 16.04
C TRP A 266 6.30 16.36 14.60
N THR A 267 7.41 15.85 14.08
CA THR A 267 7.48 15.25 12.76
C THR A 267 7.62 13.74 12.84
N ARG A 268 6.78 13.04 12.10
CA ARG A 268 6.90 11.60 11.90
C ARG A 268 8.14 11.29 11.05
N VAL A 269 8.95 10.36 11.52
CA VAL A 269 10.19 9.89 10.86
C VAL A 269 10.23 8.36 10.85
N TYR A 270 11.13 7.81 10.06
CA TYR A 270 11.36 6.38 9.90
C TYR A 270 12.77 6.02 10.36
N ILE A 271 12.86 4.99 11.19
CA ILE A 271 14.11 4.46 11.75
C ILE A 271 14.34 3.03 11.33
N ALA A 272 15.58 2.57 11.52
CA ALA A 272 15.92 1.20 11.24
C ALA A 272 15.29 0.22 12.24
N PRO A 273 14.94 -1.01 11.82
CA PRO A 273 14.30 -2.00 12.69
C PRO A 273 15.02 -2.23 14.03
N GLN A 274 16.35 -2.22 14.02
CA GLN A 274 17.20 -2.40 15.19
C GLN A 274 17.10 -1.24 16.20
N ASP A 275 16.76 -0.03 15.74
CA ASP A 275 16.67 1.17 16.59
C ASP A 275 15.31 1.28 17.28
N ASN A 276 14.32 0.47 16.88
CA ASN A 276 12.96 0.51 17.39
C ASN A 276 12.79 -0.09 18.79
N LEU A 277 13.77 -0.90 19.23
CA LEU A 277 13.78 -1.58 20.54
C LEU A 277 14.65 -0.86 21.59
N ALA A 278 15.62 -0.06 21.15
CA ALA A 278 16.71 0.43 22.00
C ALA A 278 16.53 1.85 22.57
N ALA A 279 15.46 2.57 22.21
CA ALA A 279 15.31 3.98 22.58
C ALA A 279 14.66 4.16 23.96
N TYR A 280 15.29 3.61 25.00
CA TYR A 280 15.23 4.18 26.34
C TYR A 280 16.46 5.10 26.46
N ASP A 281 16.26 6.42 26.35
CA ASP A 281 17.26 7.47 26.59
C ASP A 281 18.50 7.58 25.65
N MET A 282 18.32 7.50 24.33
CA MET A 282 19.43 7.81 23.40
C MET A 282 19.43 9.29 22.93
N PRO A 283 20.56 10.01 23.02
CA PRO A 283 20.69 11.37 22.49
C PRO A 283 20.63 11.41 20.96
N ARG A 284 20.15 12.53 20.41
CA ARG A 284 19.82 12.80 18.98
C ARG A 284 20.86 12.35 17.94
N SER A 285 22.12 12.12 18.32
CA SER A 285 23.25 11.90 17.40
C SER A 285 23.45 10.46 16.93
N GLN A 286 22.76 9.47 17.49
CA GLN A 286 23.01 8.05 17.17
C GLN A 286 21.91 7.35 16.36
N VAL A 287 20.72 7.92 16.23
CA VAL A 287 19.60 7.28 15.52
C VAL A 287 19.51 7.80 14.09
N SER A 288 19.76 6.91 13.13
CA SER A 288 19.54 7.22 11.72
C SER A 288 18.03 7.31 11.47
N ALA A 289 17.52 8.53 11.31
CA ALA A 289 16.10 8.80 11.11
C ALA A 289 15.84 9.55 9.80
N GLN A 290 14.96 9.00 8.98
CA GLN A 290 14.59 9.56 7.68
C GLN A 290 13.17 10.16 7.74
N PRO A 291 12.90 11.35 7.16
CA PRO A 291 11.55 11.91 7.12
C PRO A 291 10.60 11.10 6.22
N TYR A 292 11.14 10.17 5.43
CA TYR A 292 10.42 9.25 4.54
C TYR A 292 10.89 7.81 4.78
N ARG A 293 10.07 6.83 4.38
CA ARG A 293 10.40 5.42 4.51
C ARG A 293 11.51 5.07 3.51
N ALA A 294 12.68 4.70 3.99
CA ALA A 294 13.85 4.37 3.18
C ALA A 294 14.23 2.88 3.32
N MET A 295 15.08 2.38 2.43
CA MET A 295 15.58 1.01 2.50
C MET A 295 16.40 0.84 3.79
N GLY A 296 15.94 -0.05 4.68
CA GLY A 296 16.51 -0.20 6.02
C GLY A 296 15.85 0.66 7.10
N HIS A 297 14.95 1.61 6.78
CA HIS A 297 14.25 2.49 7.72
C HIS A 297 12.73 2.33 7.60
N THR A 298 12.18 1.33 8.28
CA THR A 298 10.77 0.91 8.11
C THR A 298 9.89 1.13 9.34
N ARG A 299 10.48 1.44 10.50
CA ARG A 299 9.78 1.64 11.79
C ARG A 299 9.49 3.10 12.04
N VAL A 300 8.36 3.40 12.67
CA VAL A 300 7.88 4.77 12.87
C VAL A 300 8.42 5.34 14.18
N ALA A 301 8.87 6.59 14.13
CA ALA A 301 9.23 7.40 15.28
C ALA A 301 8.73 8.83 15.08
N TYR A 302 8.83 9.65 16.13
CA TYR A 302 8.45 11.05 16.15
C TYR A 302 9.60 11.87 16.70
N ARG A 303 9.90 12.98 16.03
CA ARG A 303 10.97 13.91 16.41
C ARG A 303 10.37 15.28 16.67
N LEU A 304 10.72 15.89 17.80
CA LEU A 304 10.34 17.25 18.12
C LEU A 304 11.11 18.23 17.21
N ASN A 305 10.38 19.11 16.54
CA ASN A 305 10.95 20.10 15.66
C ASN A 305 11.66 21.18 16.47
N PRO A 306 12.87 21.62 16.05
CA PRO A 306 13.50 22.78 16.66
C PRO A 306 12.62 24.02 16.42
N ILE A 307 12.38 24.79 17.46
CA ILE A 307 11.62 26.04 17.39
C ILE A 307 12.44 27.03 16.53
N GLY A 308 12.05 27.23 15.28
CA GLY A 308 12.62 28.22 14.35
C GLY A 308 11.59 29.33 14.06
N PRO A 309 12.02 30.56 13.74
CA PRO A 309 11.17 31.75 13.83
C PRO A 309 9.99 31.67 12.85
N VAL A 310 8.81 32.02 13.36
CA VAL A 310 7.58 32.17 12.58
C VAL A 310 7.80 33.30 11.57
N SER A 311 7.93 32.96 10.29
CA SER A 311 7.82 33.96 9.23
C SER A 311 6.34 34.27 9.04
N ASP A 312 5.92 35.40 9.62
CA ASP A 312 4.64 36.06 9.37
C ASP A 312 4.58 36.63 7.92
N PRO A 313 3.36 36.93 7.41
CA PRO A 313 2.85 36.43 6.12
C PRO A 313 3.35 37.11 4.84
#